data_AF-A0A9J6QZ83-F1
#
_entry.id   AF-A0A9J6QZ83-F1
#
_cell.length_a   1.000
_cell.length_b   1.000
_cell.length_c   1.000
_cell.angle_alpha   90.00
_cell.angle_beta   90.00
_cell.angle_gamma   90.00
#
_symmetry.space_group_name_H-M   'P 1'
#
loop_
_entity.id
_entity.type
_entity.pdbx_description
1 polymer ?
#
loop_
_entity_poly.entity_id
_entity_poly.type
_entity_poly.pdbx_seq_one_letter_code
_entity_poly.pdbx_strand_id
1 'polypeptide(L)' 'MKLNIFFVTYDGDKRIEERWEDISKERKEEIANDLSDRFMKTAGFSPVKAPG' A
#
# COMPACT_ATOMS: atom_id res chain seq x y z
N MET A 1 -7.54 -0.41 -24.50
CA MET A 1 -8.19 0.28 -23.36
C MET A 1 -7.15 0.50 -22.29
N LYS A 2 -7.05 1.71 -21.70
CA LYS A 2 -6.25 1.93 -20.48
C LYS A 2 -7.13 1.62 -19.26
N LEU A 3 -6.62 0.83 -18.33
CA LEU A 3 -7.27 0.54 -17.06
C LEU A 3 -7.14 1.76 -16.14
N ASN A 4 -8.25 2.23 -15.59
CA ASN A 4 -8.27 3.39 -14.71
C ASN A 4 -8.24 2.92 -13.25
N ILE A 5 -7.04 2.78 -12.69
CA ILE A 5 -6.81 2.20 -11.36
C ILE A 5 -6.61 3.32 -10.33
N PHE A 6 -7.34 3.24 -9.23
CA PHE A 6 -7.24 4.16 -8.09
C PHE A 6 -6.84 3.40 -6.83
N PHE A 7 -5.95 4.00 -6.06
CA PHE A 7 -5.61 3.57 -4.71
C PHE A 7 -6.38 4.45 -3.72
N VAL A 8 -7.18 3.81 -2.87
CA VAL A 8 -8.02 4.51 -1.88
C VAL A 8 -7.52 4.14 -0.50
N THR A 9 -7.12 5.15 0.27
CA THR A 9 -6.76 5.02 1.69
C THR A 9 -7.63 5.92 2.55
N TYR A 10 -7.54 5.71 3.86
CA TYR A 10 -8.22 6.52 4.86
C TYR A 10 -7.19 6.98 5.90
N ASP A 11 -7.11 8.29 6.09
CA ASP A 11 -6.34 8.92 7.16
C ASP A 11 -7.33 9.53 8.17
N GLY A 12 -7.56 8.81 9.27
CA GLY A 12 -8.71 9.04 10.15
C GLY A 12 -10.03 8.89 9.36
N ASP A 13 -10.86 9.94 9.39
CA ASP A 13 -12.13 9.99 8.66
C ASP A 13 -11.99 10.52 7.22
N LYS A 14 -10.78 10.87 6.79
CA LYS A 14 -10.54 11.45 5.47
C LYS A 14 -10.21 10.35 4.46
N ARG A 15 -11.06 10.22 3.44
CA ARG A 15 -10.76 9.42 2.24
C ARG A 15 -9.71 10.12 1.40
N ILE A 16 -8.62 9.42 1.13
CA ILE A 16 -7.56 9.87 0.22
C ILE A 16 -7.61 8.96 -1.01
N GLU A 17 -7.75 9.58 -2.18
CA GLU A 17 -7.77 8.88 -3.46
C GLU A 17 -6.61 9.33 -4.33
N GLU A 18 -5.81 8.37 -4.77
CA GLU A 18 -4.66 8.62 -5.62
C GLU A 18 -4.77 7.74 -6.86
N ARG A 19 -4.61 8.34 -8.05
CA ARG A 19 -4.60 7.56 -9.29
C ARG A 19 -3.28 6.82 -9.39
N TRP A 20 -3.31 5.52 -9.65
CA TRP A 20 -2.11 4.68 -9.63
C TRP A 20 -1.01 5.17 -10.60
N GLU A 21 -1.39 5.71 -11.75
CA GLU A 21 -0.43 6.24 -12.72
C GLU A 21 0.31 7.49 -12.22
N ASP A 22 -0.30 8.25 -11.33
CA ASP A 22 0.23 9.52 -10.80
C ASP A 22 1.06 9.32 -9.51
N ILE A 23 1.01 8.13 -8.91
CA ILE A 23 1.79 7.79 -7.71
C ILE A 23 3.24 7.49 -8.09
N SER A 24 4.19 8.11 -7.39
CA SER A 24 5.63 7.87 -7.56
C SER A 24 6.01 6.41 -7.29
N LYS A 25 7.13 5.96 -7.87
CA LYS A 25 7.62 4.59 -7.65
C LYS A 25 7.90 4.31 -6.16
N GLU A 26 8.56 5.25 -5.48
CA GLU A 26 8.88 5.16 -4.05
C GLU A 26 7.59 5.01 -3.21
N ARG A 27 6.56 5.81 -3.50
CA ARG A 27 5.28 5.72 -2.80
C ARG A 27 4.55 4.40 -3.05
N LYS A 28 4.66 3.84 -4.25
CA LYS A 28 4.12 2.49 -4.55
C LYS A 28 4.80 1.40 -3.73
N GLU A 29 6.12 1.50 -3.54
CA GLU A 29 6.88 0.58 -2.70
C GLU A 29 6.49 0.70 -1.23
N GLU A 30 6.32 1.94 -0.72
CA GLU A 30 5.79 2.17 0.64
C GLU A 30 4.42 1.54 0.85
N ILE A 31 3.50 1.73 -0.10
CA ILE A 31 2.16 1.13 -0.06
C ILE A 31 2.23 -0.40 -0.04
N ALA A 32 3.07 -0.99 -0.90
CA ALA A 32 3.23 -2.44 -0.96
C ALA A 32 3.79 -3.02 0.34
N ASN A 33 4.75 -2.31 0.97
CA ASN A 33 5.31 -2.68 2.26
C ASN A 33 4.27 -2.58 3.39
N ASP A 34 3.52 -1.47 3.48
CA ASP A 34 2.46 -1.32 4.50
C ASP A 34 1.37 -2.39 4.36
N LEU A 35 0.93 -2.69 3.13
CA LEU A 35 -0.05 -3.75 2.87
C LEU A 35 0.48 -5.13 3.27
N SER A 36 1.76 -5.40 2.98
CA SER A 36 2.42 -6.66 3.34
C SER A 36 2.52 -6.79 4.86
N ASP A 37 2.94 -5.74 5.56
CA ASP A 37 3.05 -5.72 7.02
C ASP A 37 1.68 -5.92 7.69
N ARG A 38 0.64 -5.25 7.20
CA ARG A 38 -0.73 -5.41 7.69
C ARG A 38 -1.27 -6.81 7.43
N PHE A 39 -1.00 -7.39 6.26
CA PHE A 39 -1.38 -8.76 5.94
C PHE A 39 -0.69 -9.76 6.89
N MET A 40 0.63 -9.65 7.05
CA MET A 40 1.42 -10.52 7.93
C MET A 40 0.92 -10.42 9.38
N LYS A 41 0.72 -9.21 9.89
CA LYS A 41 0.17 -8.96 11.22
C LYS A 41 -1.22 -9.60 11.40
N THR A 42 -2.11 -9.43 10.42
CA THR A 42 -3.47 -10.01 10.46
C THR A 42 -3.43 -11.53 10.43
N ALA A 43 -2.50 -12.11 9.67
CA ALA A 43 -2.27 -13.55 9.60
C ALA A 43 -1.53 -14.11 10.82
N GLY A 44 -1.21 -13.29 11.83
CA GLY A 44 -0.54 -13.71 13.06
C GLY A 44 0.97 -13.93 12.91
N PHE A 45 1.56 -13.50 11.79
CA PHE A 45 3.00 -13.54 11.59
C PHE A 45 3.65 -12.25 12.06
N SER A 46 4.77 -12.36 12.77
CA SER A 46 5.64 -11.22 13.05
C SER A 46 6.40 -10.83 11.79
N PRO A 47 6.55 -9.53 11.49
CA PRO A 47 7.27 -9.08 10.30
C PRO A 47 8.70 -9.61 10.34
N VAL A 48 9.05 -10.42 9.35
CA VAL A 48 10.41 -10.92 9.16
C VAL A 48 11.12 -9.86 8.33
N LYS A 49 12.08 -9.14 8.91
CA LYS A 49 12.96 -8.27 8.11
C LYS A 49 13.57 -9.13 7.01
N ALA A 50 13.28 -8.79 5.75
CA ALA A 50 13.91 -9.46 4.62
C ALA A 50 15.44 -9.35 4.77
N PRO A 51 16.21 -10.45 4.63
CA PRO A 51 17.65 -10.35 4.61
C PRO A 51 18.06 -9.45 3.43
N GLY A 52 18.90 -8.46 3.74
CA GLY A 52 19.41 -7.47 2.78
C GLY A 52 20.34 -8.07 1.73
#